data_AF-A0A9P3FI56-F1
#
_entry.id   AF-A0A9P3FI56-F1
#
_cell.length_a   1.000
_cell.length_b   1.000
_cell.length_c   1.000
_cell.angle_alpha   90.00
_cell.angle_beta   90.00
_cell.angle_gamma   90.00
#
_symmetry.space_group_name_H-M   'P 1'
#
loop_
_entity.id
_entity.type
_entity.pdbx_description
1 polymer ?
#
loop_
_entity_poly.entity_id
_entity_poly.type
_entity_poly.pdbx_seq_one_letter_code
_entity_poly.pdbx_strand_id
1 'polypeptide(L)'
;MSMASSPTSYDYITISNKHRYASKHNYDMVWDFEPNPGYGKSWDKLNITRDTIQRAIVGEKSYEWVWMLDLDTLIMNSSVTLEDLVDRSLEYGEREGKKREDIHMILTRDCPGEPLNAGSMIFRASTWVLQMIEQWRSHDVDADVGEGYRLDQGALKAMLQEDVFSSAQKSVIVPQTWMNSYPEEIQCYDPREEALMRPWEYGDFVIHFAGAAWHHAELRDPVAHFMRKYIKYALQ
;
A
#
# COMPACT_ATOMS: atom_id res chain seq x y z
N MET A 1 -8.62 16.34 0.39
CA MET A 1 -7.31 16.49 -0.32
C MET A 1 -7.20 15.46 -1.44
N SER A 2 -6.54 15.84 -2.55
CA SER A 2 -6.88 15.48 -3.94
C SER A 2 -6.78 14.00 -4.34
N MET A 3 -7.90 13.28 -4.32
CA MET A 3 -8.10 12.06 -5.11
C MET A 3 -8.56 12.46 -6.52
N ALA A 4 -7.61 12.65 -7.44
CA ALA A 4 -7.90 13.18 -8.77
C ALA A 4 -8.65 12.13 -9.63
N SER A 5 -9.78 12.52 -10.23
CA SER A 5 -10.45 11.76 -11.31
C SER A 5 -10.04 12.28 -12.69
N SER A 6 -8.87 12.92 -12.73
CA SER A 6 -8.28 13.55 -13.90
C SER A 6 -6.79 13.24 -13.86
N PRO A 7 -6.11 13.20 -15.01
CA PRO A 7 -4.68 12.95 -15.05
C PRO A 7 -3.93 13.87 -14.09
N THR A 8 -3.05 13.29 -13.28
CA THR A 8 -2.15 14.06 -12.41
C THR A 8 -0.91 14.47 -13.19
N SER A 9 -0.17 15.47 -12.71
CA SER A 9 1.07 15.87 -13.38
C SER A 9 2.22 14.88 -13.21
N TYR A 10 1.98 13.79 -12.45
CA TYR A 10 2.96 12.76 -12.11
C TYR A 10 2.57 11.34 -12.55
N ASP A 11 1.38 11.13 -13.15
CA ASP A 11 0.91 9.81 -13.62
C ASP A 11 1.96 9.10 -14.48
N TYR A 12 2.55 9.80 -15.43
CA TYR A 12 3.59 9.24 -16.28
C TYR A 12 4.80 8.73 -15.47
N ILE A 13 5.22 9.48 -14.44
CA ILE A 13 6.40 9.13 -13.62
C ILE A 13 6.11 7.83 -12.85
N THR A 14 4.99 7.78 -12.13
CA THR A 14 4.63 6.62 -11.29
C THR A 14 4.27 5.39 -12.13
N ILE A 15 3.49 5.53 -13.20
CA ILE A 15 3.10 4.42 -14.07
C ILE A 15 4.32 3.86 -14.80
N SER A 16 5.18 4.71 -15.38
CA SER A 16 6.39 4.22 -16.08
C SER A 16 7.38 3.56 -15.13
N ASN A 17 7.48 4.05 -13.89
CA ASN A 17 8.30 3.45 -12.84
C ASN A 17 7.79 2.03 -12.46
N LYS A 18 6.50 1.90 -12.17
CA LYS A 18 5.87 0.61 -11.83
C LYS A 18 5.89 -0.38 -13.01
N HIS A 19 5.58 0.10 -14.21
CA HIS A 19 5.62 -0.72 -15.43
C HIS A 19 7.03 -1.28 -15.70
N ARG A 20 8.08 -0.48 -15.50
CA ARG A 20 9.47 -0.95 -15.67
C ARG A 20 9.81 -2.06 -14.68
N TYR A 21 9.44 -1.90 -13.41
CA TYR A 21 9.65 -2.92 -12.38
C TYR A 21 8.90 -4.22 -12.71
N ALA A 22 7.61 -4.11 -13.03
CA ALA A 22 6.79 -5.26 -13.41
C ALA A 22 7.36 -5.98 -14.65
N SER A 23 7.79 -5.23 -15.66
CA SER A 23 8.41 -5.78 -16.87
C SER A 23 9.73 -6.50 -16.57
N LYS A 24 10.56 -5.95 -15.66
CA LYS A 24 11.86 -6.52 -15.28
C LYS A 24 11.72 -7.90 -14.64
N HIS A 25 10.69 -8.08 -13.81
CA HIS A 25 10.47 -9.30 -13.03
C HIS A 25 9.35 -10.19 -13.56
N ASN A 26 8.80 -9.86 -14.74
CA ASN A 26 7.72 -10.59 -15.37
C ASN A 26 6.45 -10.70 -14.49
N TYR A 27 6.11 -9.59 -13.81
CA TYR A 27 4.86 -9.43 -13.08
C TYR A 27 3.78 -8.82 -13.95
N ASP A 28 2.53 -9.23 -13.74
CA ASP A 28 1.37 -8.57 -14.33
C ASP A 28 1.06 -7.27 -13.56
N MET A 29 1.04 -6.15 -14.28
CA MET A 29 0.58 -4.86 -13.75
C MET A 29 -0.91 -4.69 -14.05
N VAL A 30 -1.74 -4.72 -13.01
CA VAL A 30 -3.19 -4.49 -13.12
C VAL A 30 -3.49 -3.05 -12.75
N TRP A 31 -4.26 -2.37 -13.58
CA TRP A 31 -4.65 -0.98 -13.39
C TRP A 31 -6.10 -0.76 -13.78
N ASP A 32 -6.78 0.13 -13.07
CA ASP A 32 -8.13 0.58 -13.39
C ASP A 32 -8.21 2.11 -13.28
N PHE A 33 -8.75 2.74 -14.33
CA PHE A 33 -9.00 4.18 -14.38
C PHE A 33 -10.50 4.49 -14.32
N GLU A 34 -11.36 3.47 -14.31
CA GLU A 34 -12.80 3.64 -14.27
C GLU A 34 -13.27 3.91 -12.84
N PRO A 35 -13.87 5.08 -12.56
CA PRO A 35 -14.37 5.38 -11.23
C PRO A 35 -15.58 4.50 -10.92
N ASN A 36 -15.66 3.94 -9.71
CA ASN A 36 -16.89 3.26 -9.28
C ASN A 36 -17.86 4.29 -8.66
N PRO A 37 -19.06 4.48 -9.23
CA PRO A 37 -20.00 5.47 -8.71
C PRO A 37 -20.56 5.15 -7.31
N GLY A 38 -20.38 3.91 -6.81
CA GLY A 38 -20.94 3.45 -5.54
C GLY A 38 -20.02 3.57 -4.32
N TYR A 39 -18.75 3.96 -4.48
CA TYR A 39 -17.77 4.02 -3.40
C TYR A 39 -16.96 5.32 -3.42
N GLY A 40 -16.44 5.74 -2.27
CA GLY A 40 -15.42 6.80 -2.22
C GLY A 40 -14.15 6.39 -2.96
N LYS A 41 -13.45 7.32 -3.62
CA LYS A 41 -12.27 7.01 -4.47
C LYS A 41 -11.14 6.22 -3.78
N SER A 42 -10.97 6.36 -2.46
CA SER A 42 -9.97 5.62 -1.70
C SER A 42 -10.31 4.14 -1.57
N TRP A 43 -11.57 3.78 -1.77
CA TRP A 43 -12.08 2.41 -1.75
C TRP A 43 -12.00 1.71 -3.11
N ASP A 44 -11.81 2.46 -4.22
CA ASP A 44 -11.71 1.88 -5.57
C ASP A 44 -10.54 0.89 -5.69
N LYS A 45 -9.43 1.15 -4.98
CA LYS A 45 -8.30 0.22 -4.92
C LYS A 45 -8.68 -1.15 -4.34
N LEU A 46 -9.72 -1.24 -3.51
CA LEU A 46 -10.23 -2.52 -3.02
C LEU A 46 -11.02 -3.27 -4.09
N ASN A 47 -11.69 -2.58 -5.02
CA ASN A 47 -12.43 -3.22 -6.12
C ASN A 47 -11.48 -3.96 -7.07
N ILE A 48 -10.46 -3.25 -7.57
CA ILE A 48 -9.45 -3.84 -8.47
C ILE A 48 -8.66 -4.96 -7.79
N THR A 49 -8.35 -4.81 -6.49
CA THR A 49 -7.65 -5.84 -5.71
C THR A 49 -8.52 -7.07 -5.54
N ARG A 50 -9.80 -6.91 -5.15
CA ARG A 50 -10.77 -8.01 -5.07
C ARG A 50 -10.89 -8.73 -6.40
N ASP A 51 -11.06 -8.01 -7.51
CA ASP A 51 -11.24 -8.62 -8.83
C ASP A 51 -9.99 -9.37 -9.28
N THR A 52 -8.81 -8.82 -9.00
CA THR A 52 -7.53 -9.48 -9.26
C THR A 52 -7.39 -10.79 -8.48
N ILE A 53 -7.76 -10.78 -7.20
CA ILE A 53 -7.76 -12.00 -6.36
C ILE A 53 -8.81 -13.00 -6.83
N GLN A 54 -10.01 -12.53 -7.21
CA GLN A 54 -11.08 -13.38 -7.72
C GLN A 54 -10.64 -14.13 -8.98
N ARG A 55 -9.98 -13.45 -9.93
CA ARG A 55 -9.40 -14.05 -11.14
C ARG A 55 -8.35 -15.11 -10.83
N ALA A 56 -7.53 -14.89 -9.80
CA ALA A 56 -6.58 -15.89 -9.35
C ALA A 56 -7.28 -17.13 -8.77
N ILE A 57 -8.33 -16.94 -7.97
CA ILE A 57 -9.08 -18.03 -7.33
C ILE A 57 -9.84 -18.90 -8.34
N VAL A 58 -10.41 -18.30 -9.39
CA VAL A 58 -11.12 -19.07 -10.45
C VAL A 58 -10.18 -19.68 -11.50
N GLY A 59 -8.86 -19.48 -11.35
CA GLY A 59 -7.86 -20.05 -12.24
C GLY A 59 -7.68 -19.31 -13.57
N GLU A 60 -8.23 -18.10 -13.72
CA GLU A 60 -7.95 -17.24 -14.89
C GLU A 60 -6.51 -16.70 -14.84
N LYS A 61 -5.97 -16.53 -13.63
CA LYS A 61 -4.60 -16.12 -13.34
C LYS A 61 -3.99 -17.02 -12.29
N SER A 62 -2.66 -17.08 -12.22
CA SER A 62 -1.92 -17.94 -11.29
C SER A 62 -1.15 -17.13 -10.23
N TYR A 63 -1.76 -16.08 -9.69
CA TYR A 63 -1.14 -15.24 -8.67
C TYR A 63 -1.25 -15.90 -7.29
N GLU A 64 -0.16 -16.04 -6.56
CA GLU A 64 -0.20 -16.38 -5.12
C GLU A 64 -0.35 -15.12 -4.26
N TRP A 65 0.27 -14.02 -4.69
CA TRP A 65 0.28 -12.74 -3.98
C TRP A 65 -0.05 -11.60 -4.93
N VAL A 66 -0.80 -10.62 -4.42
CA VAL A 66 -1.21 -9.41 -5.11
C VAL A 66 -0.71 -8.22 -4.29
N TRP A 67 0.15 -7.39 -4.89
CA TRP A 67 0.63 -6.17 -4.25
C TRP A 67 -0.24 -4.99 -4.69
N MET A 68 -1.00 -4.44 -3.74
CA MET A 68 -1.72 -3.19 -3.91
C MET A 68 -0.80 -2.03 -3.52
N LEU A 69 -0.62 -1.09 -4.45
CA LEU A 69 0.33 0.01 -4.31
C LEU A 69 -0.27 1.32 -4.81
N ASP A 70 -0.24 2.36 -3.98
CA ASP A 70 -0.81 3.67 -4.27
C ASP A 70 -0.05 4.39 -5.39
N LEU A 71 -0.77 5.31 -6.04
CA LEU A 71 -0.31 6.12 -7.16
C LEU A 71 0.87 7.02 -6.78
N ASP A 72 0.84 7.60 -5.58
CA ASP A 72 1.83 8.53 -5.03
C ASP A 72 3.03 7.82 -4.39
N THR A 73 3.46 6.72 -4.99
CA THR A 73 4.66 5.96 -4.61
C THR A 73 5.62 5.81 -5.79
N LEU A 74 6.90 5.55 -5.50
CA LEU A 74 7.89 5.10 -6.48
C LEU A 74 8.64 3.87 -5.97
N ILE A 75 8.87 2.92 -6.86
CA ILE A 75 9.76 1.79 -6.67
C ILE A 75 11.19 2.30 -6.89
N MET A 76 11.97 2.27 -5.82
CA MET A 76 13.29 2.86 -5.71
C MET A 76 14.42 1.83 -5.79
N ASN A 77 14.17 0.56 -5.45
CA ASN A 77 15.14 -0.51 -5.59
C ASN A 77 14.56 -1.71 -6.34
N SER A 78 14.76 -1.73 -7.65
CA SER A 78 14.26 -2.81 -8.50
C SER A 78 15.05 -4.12 -8.40
N SER A 79 16.07 -4.21 -7.55
CA SER A 79 16.75 -5.49 -7.26
C SER A 79 15.99 -6.32 -6.23
N VAL A 80 15.10 -5.69 -5.45
CA VAL A 80 14.20 -6.40 -4.52
C VAL A 80 13.06 -7.01 -5.31
N THR A 81 12.86 -8.32 -5.18
CA THR A 81 11.73 -9.04 -5.78
C THR A 81 10.53 -9.08 -4.81
N LEU A 82 9.33 -9.27 -5.34
CA LEU A 82 8.15 -9.49 -4.50
C LEU A 82 8.22 -10.81 -3.76
N GLU A 83 8.83 -11.84 -4.36
CA GLU A 83 9.08 -13.13 -3.72
C GLU A 83 9.96 -12.98 -2.48
N ASP A 84 11.09 -12.29 -2.58
CA ASP A 84 11.99 -12.04 -1.44
C ASP A 84 11.29 -11.22 -0.36
N LEU A 85 10.51 -10.20 -0.76
CA LEU A 85 9.75 -9.35 0.16
C LEU A 85 8.67 -10.15 0.89
N VAL A 86 7.94 -11.02 0.20
CA VAL A 86 6.94 -11.90 0.80
C VAL A 86 7.62 -12.89 1.75
N ASP A 87 8.66 -13.57 1.29
CA ASP A 87 9.34 -14.61 2.07
C ASP A 87 9.88 -14.06 3.40
N ARG A 88 10.63 -12.95 3.36
CA ARG A 88 11.14 -12.31 4.57
C ARG A 88 10.04 -11.78 5.50
N SER A 89 8.89 -11.41 4.94
CA SER A 89 7.73 -10.93 5.72
C SER A 89 7.03 -12.08 6.44
N LEU A 90 6.95 -13.23 5.79
CA LEU A 90 6.44 -14.46 6.38
C LEU A 90 7.36 -14.94 7.51
N GLU A 91 8.68 -14.96 7.27
CA GLU A 91 9.67 -15.27 8.32
C GLU A 91 9.60 -14.28 9.50
N TYR A 92 9.36 -12.98 9.21
CA TYR A 92 9.16 -11.98 10.25
C TYR A 92 7.92 -12.30 11.08
N GLY A 93 6.79 -12.65 10.45
CA GLY A 93 5.58 -13.08 11.16
C GLY A 93 5.78 -14.36 11.99
N GLU A 94 6.58 -15.32 11.50
CA GLU A 94 6.92 -16.53 12.26
C GLU A 94 7.72 -16.21 13.53
N ARG A 95 8.66 -15.26 13.46
CA ARG A 95 9.37 -14.76 14.65
C ARG A 95 8.43 -14.07 15.64
N GLU A 96 7.33 -13.49 15.17
CA GLU A 96 6.25 -12.95 16.00
C GLU A 96 5.24 -14.01 16.47
N GLY A 97 5.49 -15.30 16.19
CA GLY A 97 4.67 -16.42 16.66
C GLY A 97 3.48 -16.78 15.77
N LYS A 98 3.41 -16.24 14.55
CA LYS A 98 2.38 -16.58 13.56
C LYS A 98 2.80 -17.80 12.74
N LYS A 99 1.83 -18.52 12.18
CA LYS A 99 2.11 -19.56 11.18
C LYS A 99 2.13 -18.94 9.78
N ARG A 100 3.08 -19.35 8.95
CA ARG A 100 3.23 -18.85 7.58
C ARG A 100 1.97 -18.99 6.73
N GLU A 101 1.29 -20.12 6.84
CA GLU A 101 0.03 -20.40 6.14
C GLU A 101 -1.15 -19.56 6.63
N ASP A 102 -1.07 -19.01 7.84
CA ASP A 102 -2.09 -18.12 8.39
C ASP A 102 -1.88 -16.65 8.00
N ILE A 103 -0.75 -16.29 7.40
CA ILE A 103 -0.52 -14.90 6.95
C ILE A 103 -1.12 -14.71 5.55
N HIS A 104 -2.11 -13.83 5.47
CA HIS A 104 -2.82 -13.45 4.25
C HIS A 104 -2.64 -11.97 3.89
N MET A 105 -2.21 -11.13 4.83
CA MET A 105 -1.92 -9.72 4.59
C MET A 105 -0.54 -9.36 5.12
N ILE A 106 0.25 -8.68 4.30
CA ILE A 106 1.50 -8.04 4.72
C ILE A 106 1.26 -6.54 4.63
N LEU A 107 1.38 -5.88 5.77
CA LEU A 107 1.10 -4.46 5.97
C LEU A 107 2.38 -3.77 6.46
N THR A 108 2.47 -2.45 6.35
CA THR A 108 3.54 -1.67 6.97
C THR A 108 3.06 -0.85 8.15
N ARG A 109 3.91 -0.72 9.17
CA ARG A 109 3.73 0.31 10.21
C ARG A 109 3.81 1.71 9.59
N ASP A 110 3.13 2.67 10.19
CA ASP A 110 3.18 4.09 9.81
C ASP A 110 3.94 4.90 10.89
N CYS A 111 3.53 6.13 11.21
CA CYS A 111 4.13 6.94 12.28
C CYS A 111 3.67 6.62 13.72
N PRO A 112 4.28 7.26 14.74
CA PRO A 112 3.68 7.40 16.07
C PRO A 112 2.17 7.70 16.02
N GLY A 113 1.36 6.85 16.66
CA GLY A 113 -0.10 7.01 16.73
C GLY A 113 -0.89 6.39 15.57
N GLU A 114 -0.22 6.03 14.47
CA GLU A 114 -0.83 5.37 13.32
C GLU A 114 -0.25 3.96 13.10
N PRO A 115 -1.05 2.90 13.35
CA PRO A 115 -0.53 1.54 13.38
C PRO A 115 -0.22 0.97 12.00
N LEU A 116 -0.77 1.55 10.93
CA LEU A 116 -0.57 1.13 9.55
C LEU A 116 -0.77 2.25 8.54
N ASN A 117 -0.17 2.08 7.37
CA ASN A 117 -0.50 2.83 6.16
C ASN A 117 -1.11 1.88 5.11
N ALA A 118 -2.18 2.32 4.45
CA ALA A 118 -2.96 1.51 3.51
C ALA A 118 -2.55 1.69 2.04
N GLY A 119 -1.38 2.27 1.76
CA GLY A 119 -0.92 2.56 0.40
C GLY A 119 0.11 1.59 -0.17
N SER A 120 0.61 0.65 0.63
CA SER A 120 1.46 -0.45 0.16
C SER A 120 1.16 -1.70 0.98
N MET A 121 0.37 -2.61 0.40
CA MET A 121 -0.13 -3.81 1.08
C MET A 121 -0.08 -5.02 0.15
N ILE A 122 0.38 -6.16 0.65
CA ILE A 122 0.43 -7.41 -0.12
C ILE A 122 -0.61 -8.37 0.43
N PHE A 123 -1.41 -8.93 -0.47
CA PHE A 123 -2.50 -9.85 -0.17
C PHE A 123 -2.23 -11.21 -0.77
N ARG A 124 -2.40 -12.28 0.01
CA ARG A 124 -2.42 -13.64 -0.51
C ARG A 124 -3.71 -13.84 -1.32
N ALA A 125 -3.62 -14.42 -2.51
CA ALA A 125 -4.79 -14.79 -3.30
C ALA A 125 -5.56 -15.94 -2.60
N SER A 126 -6.52 -15.58 -1.77
CA SER A 126 -7.31 -16.54 -0.99
C SER A 126 -8.76 -16.12 -0.85
N THR A 127 -9.63 -17.09 -0.61
CA THR A 127 -11.05 -16.86 -0.30
C THR A 127 -11.23 -16.00 0.95
N TRP A 128 -10.33 -16.15 1.93
CA TRP A 128 -10.33 -15.31 3.13
C TRP A 128 -10.10 -13.83 2.80
N VAL A 129 -9.15 -13.50 1.92
CA VAL A 129 -8.92 -12.08 1.56
C VAL A 129 -10.11 -11.50 0.81
N LEU A 130 -10.75 -12.25 -0.09
CA LEU A 130 -11.98 -11.78 -0.74
C LEU A 130 -13.06 -11.42 0.28
N GLN A 131 -13.33 -12.31 1.23
CA GLN A 131 -14.33 -12.08 2.26
C GLN A 131 -13.95 -10.91 3.17
N MET A 132 -12.66 -10.79 3.52
CA MET A 132 -12.15 -9.68 4.32
C MET A 132 -12.30 -8.34 3.59
N ILE A 133 -12.03 -8.26 2.29
CA ILE A 133 -12.25 -7.04 1.50
C ILE A 133 -13.73 -6.65 1.48
N GLU A 134 -14.65 -7.61 1.37
CA GLU A 134 -16.09 -7.30 1.45
C GLU A 134 -16.51 -6.81 2.84
N GLN A 135 -15.94 -7.38 3.93
CA GLN A 135 -16.14 -6.83 5.28
C GLN A 135 -15.59 -5.41 5.38
N TRP A 136 -14.39 -5.17 4.86
CA TRP A 136 -13.76 -3.86 4.87
C TRP A 136 -14.61 -2.82 4.14
N ARG A 137 -15.09 -3.14 2.93
CA ARG A 137 -15.95 -2.27 2.13
C ARG A 137 -17.33 -2.02 2.74
N SER A 138 -17.81 -2.89 3.63
CA SER A 138 -19.07 -2.65 4.36
C SER A 138 -18.99 -1.47 5.34
N HIS A 139 -17.78 -1.00 5.66
CA HIS A 139 -17.55 0.20 6.47
C HIS A 139 -17.52 1.50 5.65
N ASP A 140 -17.71 1.45 4.32
CA ASP A 140 -17.91 2.65 3.52
C ASP A 140 -19.26 3.28 3.89
N VAL A 141 -19.22 4.26 4.79
CA VAL A 141 -20.37 5.06 5.20
C VAL A 141 -20.30 6.39 4.47
N ASP A 142 -21.43 6.78 3.87
CA ASP A 142 -21.59 7.92 2.95
C ASP A 142 -20.58 9.07 3.14
N ALA A 143 -20.00 9.48 2.01
CA ALA A 143 -18.98 10.52 1.84
C ALA A 143 -19.35 11.91 2.44
N ASP A 144 -20.56 12.09 2.95
CA ASP A 144 -21.06 13.33 3.56
C ASP A 144 -20.63 13.51 5.03
N VAL A 145 -20.05 12.50 5.68
CA VAL A 145 -19.63 12.57 7.10
C VAL A 145 -18.16 13.01 7.25
N GLY A 146 -17.83 14.20 6.74
CA GLY A 146 -16.65 14.99 7.10
C GLY A 146 -15.27 14.38 6.77
N GLU A 147 -14.43 15.18 6.11
CA GLU A 147 -13.10 14.83 5.57
C GLU A 147 -12.02 14.39 6.61
N GLY A 148 -12.40 14.03 7.83
CA GLY A 148 -11.49 13.96 8.97
C GLY A 148 -10.98 12.58 9.38
N TYR A 149 -11.76 11.50 9.35
CA TYR A 149 -11.36 10.33 10.17
C TYR A 149 -11.82 8.91 9.77
N ARG A 150 -12.41 8.66 8.60
CA ARG A 150 -12.86 7.29 8.22
C ARG A 150 -12.73 6.95 6.72
N LEU A 151 -11.56 7.18 6.14
CA LEU A 151 -11.18 6.56 4.86
C LEU A 151 -10.87 5.06 5.07
N ASP A 152 -10.65 4.32 3.97
CA ASP A 152 -10.32 2.89 3.94
C ASP A 152 -9.25 2.49 5.00
N GLN A 153 -8.18 3.27 5.14
CA GLN A 153 -7.13 3.05 6.15
C GLN A 153 -7.68 3.02 7.58
N GLY A 154 -8.58 3.95 7.91
CA GLY A 154 -9.20 4.03 9.23
C GLY A 154 -10.10 2.84 9.52
N ALA A 155 -10.83 2.36 8.52
CA ALA A 155 -11.64 1.15 8.64
C ALA A 155 -10.76 -0.10 8.85
N LEU A 156 -9.68 -0.27 8.09
CA LEU A 156 -8.74 -1.38 8.30
C LEU A 156 -8.09 -1.32 9.68
N LYS A 157 -7.71 -0.12 10.13
CA LYS A 157 -7.17 0.10 11.48
C LYS A 157 -8.15 -0.39 12.55
N ALA A 158 -9.42 -0.01 12.45
CA ALA A 158 -10.46 -0.47 13.39
C ALA A 158 -10.64 -1.99 13.32
N MET A 159 -10.70 -2.57 12.12
CA MET A 159 -10.80 -4.02 11.92
C MET A 159 -9.65 -4.77 12.58
N LEU A 160 -8.41 -4.29 12.45
CA LEU A 160 -7.25 -4.91 13.08
C LEU A 160 -7.24 -4.75 14.61
N GLN A 161 -7.70 -3.61 15.13
CA GLN A 161 -7.79 -3.39 16.57
C GLN A 161 -8.84 -4.28 17.24
N GLU A 162 -9.96 -4.50 16.56
CA GLU A 162 -11.07 -5.33 17.03
C GLU A 162 -10.93 -6.81 16.59
N ASP A 163 -9.85 -7.14 15.86
CA ASP A 163 -9.60 -8.43 15.22
C ASP A 163 -10.81 -8.94 14.40
N VAL A 164 -11.51 -8.02 13.74
CA VAL A 164 -12.64 -8.32 12.85
C VAL A 164 -12.17 -9.30 11.79
N PHE A 165 -12.93 -10.38 11.63
CA PHE A 165 -12.64 -11.46 10.68
C PHE A 165 -11.25 -12.10 10.87
N SER A 166 -10.72 -12.06 12.10
CA SER A 166 -9.35 -12.50 12.45
C SER A 166 -8.25 -11.73 11.71
N SER A 167 -8.53 -10.49 11.30
CA SER A 167 -7.60 -9.68 10.50
C SER A 167 -6.25 -9.44 11.18
N ALA A 168 -6.20 -9.32 12.51
CA ALA A 168 -4.95 -9.16 13.25
C ALA A 168 -4.16 -10.47 13.28
N GLN A 169 -4.83 -11.61 13.40
CA GLN A 169 -4.19 -12.93 13.34
C GLN A 169 -3.66 -13.24 11.94
N LYS A 170 -4.44 -12.86 10.91
CA LYS A 170 -4.20 -13.15 9.50
C LYS A 170 -3.27 -12.14 8.80
N SER A 171 -2.72 -11.17 9.54
CA SER A 171 -1.80 -10.16 9.02
C SER A 171 -0.45 -10.16 9.73
N VAL A 172 0.55 -9.58 9.08
CA VAL A 172 1.84 -9.21 9.66
C VAL A 172 2.14 -7.75 9.34
N ILE A 173 2.67 -7.00 10.31
CA ILE A 173 3.02 -5.58 10.14
C ILE A 173 4.55 -5.45 10.12
N VAL A 174 5.13 -5.34 8.92
CA VAL A 174 6.58 -5.27 8.71
C VAL A 174 7.11 -3.83 8.84
N PRO A 175 8.44 -3.61 9.00
CA PRO A 175 9.04 -2.28 9.03
C PRO A 175 8.58 -1.36 7.90
N GLN A 176 8.31 -0.09 8.20
CA GLN A 176 7.90 0.88 7.17
C GLN A 176 8.93 0.94 6.02
N THR A 177 10.22 0.87 6.36
CA THR A 177 11.35 0.93 5.42
C THR A 177 11.42 -0.22 4.43
N TRP A 178 10.63 -1.28 4.64
CA TRP A 178 10.64 -2.47 3.80
C TRP A 178 9.92 -2.29 2.47
N MET A 179 8.83 -1.53 2.45
CA MET A 179 7.98 -1.35 1.27
C MET A 179 7.13 -0.08 1.29
N ASN A 180 7.44 0.86 2.20
CA ASN A 180 6.63 2.07 2.39
C ASN A 180 7.40 3.25 3.03
N SER A 181 8.70 3.41 2.76
CA SER A 181 9.51 4.49 3.37
C SER A 181 8.99 5.87 2.99
N TYR A 182 9.10 6.85 3.88
CA TYR A 182 8.70 8.24 3.60
C TYR A 182 9.90 9.16 3.37
N PRO A 183 9.79 10.17 2.51
CA PRO A 183 10.85 11.15 2.30
C PRO A 183 11.16 11.96 3.57
N GLU A 184 12.31 12.64 3.60
CA GLU A 184 12.69 13.55 4.72
C GLU A 184 11.66 14.66 4.96
N GLU A 185 10.95 15.07 3.91
CA GLU A 185 9.89 16.06 3.94
C GLU A 185 8.64 15.59 4.70
N ILE A 186 8.41 14.27 4.78
CA ILE A 186 7.25 13.68 5.45
C ILE A 186 7.77 12.99 6.71
N GLN A 187 7.79 13.73 7.83
CA GLN A 187 8.34 13.32 9.12
C GLN A 187 7.42 12.34 9.88
N CYS A 188 7.12 11.20 9.27
CA CYS A 188 6.27 10.15 9.79
C CYS A 188 6.98 8.79 9.61
N TYR A 189 7.70 8.36 10.65
CA TYR A 189 8.59 7.19 10.61
C TYR A 189 8.18 6.12 11.63
N ASP A 190 8.58 4.88 11.38
CA ASP A 190 8.24 3.72 12.20
C ASP A 190 8.81 3.83 13.63
N PRO A 191 7.95 3.94 14.67
CA PRO A 191 8.38 4.20 16.04
C PRO A 191 8.80 2.96 16.83
N ARG A 192 8.83 1.77 16.21
CA ARG A 192 9.15 0.53 16.93
C ARG A 192 10.55 0.52 17.52
N GLU A 193 11.52 1.04 16.78
CA GLU A 193 12.93 1.03 17.13
C GLU A 193 13.60 2.31 16.61
N GLU A 194 14.60 2.83 17.34
CA GLU A 194 15.31 4.06 16.97
C GLU A 194 15.95 3.95 15.57
N ALA A 195 16.44 2.77 15.19
CA ALA A 195 17.02 2.52 13.87
C ALA A 195 16.01 2.62 12.71
N LEU A 196 14.70 2.53 12.99
CA LEU A 196 13.63 2.65 12.01
C LEU A 196 13.04 4.08 11.94
N MET A 197 13.38 4.94 12.89
CA MET A 197 12.95 6.34 12.96
C MET A 197 13.78 7.22 12.00
N ARG A 198 13.77 6.88 10.72
CA ARG A 198 14.54 7.56 9.67
C ARG A 198 13.72 7.79 8.40
N PRO A 199 14.07 8.79 7.59
CA PRO A 199 13.51 8.93 6.25
C PRO A 199 13.96 7.80 5.34
N TRP A 200 13.38 7.78 4.13
CA TRP A 200 13.84 6.97 3.02
C TRP A 200 15.34 7.19 2.80
N GLU A 201 16.04 6.07 2.67
CA GLU A 201 17.47 6.05 2.35
C GLU A 201 17.71 5.29 1.05
N TYR A 202 18.85 5.57 0.42
CA TYR A 202 19.25 4.86 -0.78
C TYR A 202 19.34 3.35 -0.53
N GLY A 203 18.61 2.58 -1.32
CA GLY A 203 18.51 1.12 -1.19
C GLY A 203 17.16 0.64 -0.64
N ASP A 204 16.38 1.51 0.00
CA ASP A 204 15.00 1.20 0.38
C ASP A 204 14.16 0.87 -0.86
N PHE A 205 13.20 -0.06 -0.70
CA PHE A 205 12.45 -0.62 -1.83
C PHE A 205 11.50 0.39 -2.48
N VAL A 206 10.71 1.08 -1.66
CA VAL A 206 9.66 2.01 -2.10
C VAL A 206 9.75 3.29 -1.30
N ILE A 207 9.52 4.41 -1.97
CA ILE A 207 9.23 5.69 -1.34
C ILE A 207 7.76 6.06 -1.56
N HIS A 208 7.09 6.52 -0.51
CA HIS A 208 5.68 6.91 -0.53
C HIS A 208 5.55 8.38 -0.13
N PHE A 209 4.86 9.17 -0.95
CA PHE A 209 4.60 10.59 -0.73
C PHE A 209 3.27 10.83 0.01
N ALA A 210 2.96 9.95 0.98
CA ALA A 210 1.71 9.91 1.71
C ALA A 210 1.41 11.26 2.38
N GLY A 211 0.26 11.86 2.08
CA GLY A 211 -0.12 13.12 2.71
C GLY A 211 0.78 14.31 2.34
N ALA A 212 1.55 14.25 1.25
CA ALA A 212 2.40 15.37 0.81
C ALA A 212 1.63 16.71 0.72
N ALA A 213 0.35 16.67 0.31
CA ALA A 213 -0.52 17.84 0.28
C ALA A 213 -0.87 18.42 1.66
N TRP A 214 -0.88 17.58 2.70
CA TRP A 214 -1.10 17.99 4.08
C TRP A 214 0.17 18.60 4.68
N HIS A 215 1.31 17.96 4.48
CA HIS A 215 2.59 18.41 5.02
C HIS A 215 3.15 19.65 4.32
N HIS A 216 2.83 19.82 3.02
CA HIS A 216 3.37 20.88 2.18
C HIS A 216 2.27 21.59 1.38
N ALA A 217 1.30 22.16 2.08
CA ALA A 217 0.16 22.86 1.48
C ALA A 217 0.57 24.11 0.68
N GLU A 218 1.77 24.64 0.90
CA GLU A 218 2.35 25.76 0.16
C GLU A 218 2.82 25.37 -1.25
N LEU A 219 3.10 24.10 -1.49
CA LEU A 219 3.58 23.62 -2.78
C LEU A 219 2.42 23.39 -3.74
N ARG A 220 2.60 23.84 -5.00
CA ARG A 220 1.70 23.44 -6.09
C ARG A 220 2.06 22.03 -6.52
N ASP A 221 1.10 21.10 -6.38
CA ASP A 221 1.28 19.67 -6.67
C ASP A 221 2.49 19.05 -5.93
N PRO A 222 2.39 18.91 -4.59
CA PRO A 222 3.51 18.46 -3.76
C PRO A 222 3.99 17.04 -4.13
N VAL A 223 3.07 16.14 -4.48
CA VAL A 223 3.43 14.77 -4.91
C VAL A 223 4.30 14.80 -6.16
N ALA A 224 3.91 15.56 -7.20
CA ALA A 224 4.72 15.68 -8.40
C ALA A 224 6.08 16.33 -8.13
N HIS A 225 6.11 17.33 -7.26
CA HIS A 225 7.35 17.99 -6.84
C HIS A 225 8.33 16.97 -6.26
N PHE A 226 7.89 16.17 -5.28
CA PHE A 226 8.73 15.16 -4.65
C PHE A 226 9.08 14.00 -5.58
N MET A 227 8.15 13.51 -6.40
CA MET A 227 8.48 12.47 -7.40
C MET A 227 9.60 12.90 -8.33
N ARG A 228 9.59 14.16 -8.82
CA ARG A 228 10.68 14.69 -9.66
C ARG A 228 12.00 14.83 -8.90
N LYS A 229 11.95 15.16 -7.60
CA LYS A 229 13.14 15.19 -6.74
C LYS A 229 13.75 13.80 -6.58
N TYR A 230 12.95 12.79 -6.29
CA TYR A 230 13.42 11.47 -5.86
C TYR A 230 13.67 10.47 -7.00
N ILE A 231 12.94 10.54 -8.12
CA ILE A 231 13.03 9.53 -9.20
C ILE A 231 14.46 9.34 -9.75
N LYS A 232 15.30 10.37 -9.70
CA LYS A 232 16.70 10.32 -10.14
C LYS A 232 17.58 9.37 -9.31
N TYR A 233 17.12 8.97 -8.12
CA TYR A 233 17.79 8.02 -7.24
C TYR A 233 17.27 6.58 -7.37
N ALA A 234 16.25 6.34 -8.22
CA ALA A 234 15.70 5.02 -8.40
C ALA A 234 16.71 4.08 -9.09
N LEU A 235 17.01 2.97 -8.43
CA LEU A 235 17.84 1.87 -8.93
C LEU A 235 17.00 1.02 -9.89
N GLN A 236 17.32 1.09 -11.18
CA GLN A 236 16.61 0.39 -12.26
C GLN A 236 17.31 -0.91 -12.67
#